data_AF-A0A139R4G2-F1
#
_entry.id   AF-A0A139R4G2-F1
#
_cell.length_a   1.000
_cell.length_b   1.000
_cell.length_c   1.000
_cell.angle_alpha   90.00
_cell.angle_beta   90.00
_cell.angle_gamma   90.00
#
_symmetry.space_group_name_H-M   'P 1'
#
loop_
_entity.id
_entity.type
_entity.pdbx_description
1 polymer ?
#
loop_
_entity_poly.entity_id
_entity_poly.type
_entity_poly.pdbx_seq_one_letter_code
_entity_poly.pdbx_strand_id
1 'polypeptide(L)'
;MNILLIISTVLLSLSRMLLARSSQSGVLVSNPENWVKSNIRTLKICDELLAISSFLFSCCIIDFIFRNWQDNYFRVSVIVVSLIYCIFAWIGIVLIVGNMVYPINGIKALKESELSTAILQVYARLHLSDLALGILTISLASFSQNLYIMVAGCVIGIMQMMFTYFGKPLNYQAHVLTIIVWGIWMFLFQLTT
;
A
#
# COMPACT_ATOMS: atom_id res chain seq x y z
N MET A 1 -20.41 -7.34 -6.99
CA MET A 1 -19.05 -7.79 -6.60
C MET A 1 -18.08 -7.61 -7.76
N ASN A 2 -17.08 -6.75 -7.62
CA ASN A 2 -16.08 -6.51 -8.67
C ASN A 2 -14.86 -7.40 -8.39
N ILE A 3 -14.78 -8.54 -9.09
CA ILE A 3 -13.71 -9.54 -8.91
C ILE A 3 -12.32 -8.88 -9.06
N LEU A 4 -12.18 -7.91 -9.96
CA LEU A 4 -10.93 -7.20 -10.18
C LEU A 4 -10.50 -6.37 -8.96
N LEU A 5 -11.46 -5.75 -8.26
CA LEU A 5 -11.17 -5.00 -7.03
C LEU A 5 -10.74 -5.94 -5.90
N ILE A 6 -11.35 -7.13 -5.78
CA ILE A 6 -10.92 -8.14 -4.80
C ILE A 6 -9.50 -8.60 -5.09
N ILE A 7 -9.22 -8.99 -6.33
CA ILE A 7 -7.89 -9.45 -6.74
C ILE A 7 -6.85 -8.37 -6.47
N SER A 8 -7.08 -7.14 -6.95
CA SER A 8 -6.14 -6.03 -6.72
C SER A 8 -5.94 -5.72 -5.24
N THR A 9 -6.98 -5.77 -4.41
CA THR A 9 -6.89 -5.60 -2.95
C THR A 9 -6.01 -6.68 -2.31
N VAL A 10 -6.18 -7.95 -2.71
CA VAL A 10 -5.36 -9.07 -2.21
C VAL A 10 -3.90 -8.91 -2.63
N LEU A 11 -3.64 -8.60 -3.89
CA LEU A 11 -2.28 -8.40 -4.41
C LEU A 11 -1.59 -7.21 -3.72
N LEU A 12 -2.31 -6.10 -3.52
CA LEU A 12 -1.82 -4.92 -2.81
C LEU A 12 -1.54 -5.19 -1.33
N SER A 13 -2.38 -6.01 -0.69
CA SER A 13 -2.16 -6.46 0.68
C SER A 13 -0.92 -7.33 0.78
N LEU A 14 -0.75 -8.26 -0.16
CA LEU A 14 0.39 -9.17 -0.20
C LEU A 14 1.71 -8.42 -0.43
N SER A 15 1.77 -7.45 -1.36
CA SER A 15 2.98 -6.65 -1.59
C SER A 15 3.39 -5.86 -0.34
N ARG A 16 2.43 -5.21 0.34
CA ARG A 16 2.67 -4.48 1.59
C ARG A 16 3.17 -5.42 2.71
N MET A 17 2.56 -6.60 2.86
CA MET A 17 3.02 -7.61 3.82
C MET A 17 4.43 -8.12 3.53
N LEU A 18 4.80 -8.31 2.26
CA LEU A 18 6.14 -8.72 1.85
C LEU A 18 7.19 -7.65 2.17
N LEU A 19 6.91 -6.37 1.91
CA LEU A 19 7.78 -5.25 2.30
C LEU A 19 7.95 -5.16 3.82
N ALA A 20 6.86 -5.31 4.57
CA ALA A 20 6.86 -5.29 6.02
C ALA A 20 7.62 -6.47 6.63
N ARG A 21 7.49 -7.67 6.06
CA ARG A 21 8.26 -8.85 6.50
C ARG A 21 9.75 -8.67 6.23
N SER A 22 10.09 -8.11 5.08
CA SER A 22 11.49 -7.90 4.69
C SER A 22 12.18 -6.87 5.58
N SER A 23 11.43 -5.95 6.22
CA SER A 23 11.99 -4.92 7.11
C SER A 23 12.49 -5.44 8.46
N GLN A 24 12.06 -6.64 8.88
CA GLN A 24 12.33 -7.14 10.24
C GLN A 24 13.77 -7.64 10.47
N SER A 25 14.56 -7.83 9.41
CA SER A 25 15.91 -8.36 9.58
C SER A 25 16.84 -7.30 10.17
N GLY A 26 17.52 -7.62 11.27
CA GLY A 26 18.60 -6.76 11.81
C GLY A 26 19.71 -6.45 10.79
N VAL A 27 19.85 -7.31 9.79
CA VAL A 27 20.76 -7.16 8.63
C VAL A 27 20.46 -5.90 7.80
N LEU A 28 19.21 -5.43 7.78
CA LEU A 28 18.80 -4.22 7.03
C LEU A 28 19.61 -2.98 7.45
N VAL A 29 19.86 -2.84 8.76
CA VAL A 29 20.56 -1.68 9.32
C VAL A 29 22.07 -1.90 9.31
N SER A 30 22.53 -3.13 9.55
CA SER A 30 23.97 -3.41 9.67
C SER A 30 24.67 -3.64 8.33
N ASN A 31 23.99 -4.20 7.33
CA ASN A 31 24.54 -4.48 6.01
C ASN A 31 23.42 -4.53 4.94
N PRO A 32 23.04 -3.36 4.39
CA PRO A 32 21.91 -3.27 3.46
C PRO A 32 22.19 -4.02 2.14
N GLU A 33 23.45 -4.15 1.71
CA GLU A 33 23.80 -4.87 0.48
C GLU A 33 23.50 -6.37 0.62
N ASN A 34 23.94 -6.99 1.72
CA ASN A 34 23.64 -8.38 2.00
C ASN A 34 22.13 -8.61 2.18
N TRP A 35 21.43 -7.64 2.76
CA TRP A 35 19.97 -7.70 2.87
C TRP A 35 19.28 -7.71 1.51
N VAL A 36 19.69 -6.85 0.58
CA VAL A 36 19.13 -6.85 -0.79
C VAL A 36 19.46 -8.16 -1.48
N LYS A 37 20.69 -8.65 -1.38
CA LYS A 37 21.08 -9.95 -1.99
C LYS A 37 20.24 -11.10 -1.44
N SER A 38 20.00 -11.16 -0.13
CA SER A 38 19.18 -12.21 0.49
C SER A 38 17.70 -12.12 0.11
N ASN A 39 17.19 -10.90 -0.14
CA ASN A 39 15.77 -10.65 -0.42
C ASN A 39 15.47 -10.36 -1.89
N ILE A 40 16.45 -10.49 -2.80
CA ILE A 40 16.33 -10.00 -4.19
C ILE A 40 15.12 -10.58 -4.92
N ARG A 41 14.83 -11.87 -4.75
CA ARG A 41 13.67 -12.53 -5.36
C ARG A 41 12.36 -11.99 -4.79
N THR A 42 12.29 -11.81 -3.47
CA THR A 42 11.11 -11.27 -2.77
C THR A 42 10.85 -9.83 -3.19
N LEU A 43 11.91 -9.01 -3.29
CA LEU A 43 11.82 -7.62 -3.71
C LEU A 43 11.34 -7.50 -5.16
N LYS A 44 11.87 -8.31 -6.09
CA LYS A 44 11.37 -8.36 -7.49
C LYS A 44 9.89 -8.74 -7.57
N ILE A 45 9.48 -9.80 -6.87
CA ILE A 45 8.06 -10.20 -6.84
C ILE A 45 7.22 -9.08 -6.25
N CYS A 46 7.68 -8.45 -5.17
CA CYS A 46 6.97 -7.35 -4.54
C CYS A 46 6.84 -6.13 -5.46
N ASP A 47 7.87 -5.82 -6.23
CA ASP A 47 7.92 -4.71 -7.17
C ASP A 47 6.84 -4.85 -8.25
N GLU A 48 6.87 -5.98 -8.97
CA GLU A 48 5.90 -6.30 -10.03
C GLU A 48 4.48 -6.38 -9.47
N LEU A 49 4.32 -7.02 -8.30
CA LEU A 49 3.04 -7.18 -7.65
C LEU A 49 2.46 -5.83 -7.22
N LEU A 50 3.28 -4.93 -6.67
CA LEU A 50 2.86 -3.59 -6.28
C LEU A 50 2.50 -2.74 -7.50
N ALA A 51 3.27 -2.81 -8.58
CA ALA A 51 2.98 -2.11 -9.83
C ALA A 51 1.64 -2.53 -10.43
N ILE A 52 1.41 -3.84 -10.59
CA ILE A 52 0.17 -4.38 -11.15
C ILE A 52 -1.02 -4.09 -10.23
N SER A 53 -0.87 -4.34 -8.93
CA SER A 53 -1.97 -4.15 -7.97
C SER A 53 -2.35 -2.69 -7.81
N SER A 54 -1.39 -1.77 -7.75
CA SER A 54 -1.66 -0.33 -7.66
C SER A 54 -2.43 0.17 -8.89
N PHE A 55 -2.05 -0.27 -10.08
CA PHE A 55 -2.74 0.08 -11.32
C PHE A 55 -4.19 -0.43 -11.33
N LEU A 56 -4.38 -1.74 -11.09
CA LEU A 56 -5.71 -2.36 -11.09
C LEU A 56 -6.62 -1.80 -10.00
N PHE A 57 -6.09 -1.61 -8.79
CA PHE A 57 -6.83 -1.02 -7.68
C PHE A 57 -7.29 0.39 -8.03
N SER A 58 -6.40 1.21 -8.58
CA SER A 58 -6.71 2.58 -8.99
C SER A 58 -7.80 2.63 -10.05
N CYS A 59 -7.72 1.77 -11.09
CA CYS A 59 -8.77 1.66 -12.10
C CYS A 59 -10.13 1.30 -11.48
N CYS A 60 -10.15 0.35 -10.53
CA CYS A 60 -11.38 -0.06 -9.87
C CYS A 60 -12.00 1.05 -8.99
N ILE A 61 -11.17 1.82 -8.28
CA ILE A 61 -11.66 2.96 -7.49
C ILE A 61 -12.17 4.08 -8.41
N ILE A 62 -11.49 4.36 -9.53
CA ILE A 62 -11.94 5.35 -10.52
C ILE A 62 -13.29 4.94 -11.12
N ASP A 63 -13.45 3.67 -11.50
CA ASP A 63 -14.73 3.14 -11.98
C ASP A 63 -15.84 3.21 -10.90
N PHE A 64 -15.50 2.95 -9.63
CA PHE A 64 -16.43 3.14 -8.52
C PHE A 64 -16.86 4.62 -8.39
N ILE A 65 -15.93 5.56 -8.52
CA ILE A 65 -16.20 7.00 -8.47
C ILE A 65 -17.16 7.40 -9.61
N PHE A 66 -16.91 6.96 -10.84
CA PHE A 66 -17.76 7.30 -11.99
C PHE A 66 -19.20 6.82 -11.82
N ARG A 67 -19.39 5.64 -11.22
CA ARG A 67 -20.73 5.10 -10.93
C ARG A 67 -21.47 5.84 -9.82
N ASN A 68 -20.74 6.48 -8.90
CA ASN A 68 -21.31 7.08 -7.69
C ASN A 68 -21.12 8.61 -7.61
N TRP A 69 -20.84 9.26 -8.75
CA TRP A 69 -20.47 10.68 -8.81
C TRP A 69 -21.62 11.64 -8.43
N GLN A 70 -22.88 11.20 -8.55
CA GLN A 70 -24.00 12.13 -8.75
C GLN A 70 -24.38 13.06 -7.57
N ASP A 71 -24.00 12.79 -6.31
CA ASP A 71 -24.59 13.57 -5.19
C ASP A 71 -23.62 14.09 -4.11
N ASN A 72 -22.29 13.88 -4.21
CA ASN A 72 -21.36 14.30 -3.15
C ASN A 72 -19.94 14.67 -3.66
N TYR A 73 -19.83 15.82 -4.34
CA TYR A 73 -18.55 16.33 -4.87
C TYR A 73 -17.40 16.38 -3.85
N PHE A 74 -17.68 16.78 -2.60
CA PHE A 74 -16.66 16.83 -1.55
C PHE A 74 -16.12 15.45 -1.18
N ARG A 75 -16.99 14.43 -1.05
CA ARG A 75 -16.53 13.07 -0.71
C ARG A 75 -15.72 12.49 -1.86
N VAL A 76 -16.20 12.68 -3.08
CA VAL A 76 -15.50 12.21 -4.28
C VAL A 76 -14.14 12.90 -4.41
N SER A 77 -14.03 14.20 -4.13
CA SER A 77 -12.74 14.89 -4.17
C SER A 77 -11.75 14.36 -3.13
N VAL A 78 -12.21 14.04 -1.91
CA VAL A 78 -11.36 13.41 -0.89
C VAL A 78 -10.88 12.02 -1.35
N ILE A 79 -11.75 11.22 -1.97
CA ILE A 79 -11.37 9.91 -2.55
C ILE A 79 -10.30 10.10 -3.63
N VAL A 80 -10.53 11.01 -4.59
CA VAL A 80 -9.59 11.27 -5.69
C VAL A 80 -8.23 11.72 -5.16
N VAL A 81 -8.21 12.70 -4.24
CA VAL A 81 -6.96 13.20 -3.66
C VAL A 81 -6.24 12.09 -2.89
N SER A 82 -6.94 11.33 -2.05
CA SER A 82 -6.35 10.23 -1.29
C SER A 82 -5.78 9.13 -2.21
N LEU A 83 -6.49 8.82 -3.29
CA LEU A 83 -6.02 7.86 -4.29
C LEU A 83 -4.76 8.35 -5.00
N ILE A 84 -4.70 9.64 -5.37
CA ILE A 84 -3.50 10.25 -5.97
C ILE A 84 -2.30 10.10 -5.03
N TYR A 85 -2.44 10.39 -3.74
CA TYR A 85 -1.37 10.19 -2.75
C TYR A 85 -0.92 8.73 -2.66
N CYS A 86 -1.86 7.78 -2.69
CA CYS A 86 -1.54 6.35 -2.74
C CYS A 86 -0.71 6.00 -3.98
N ILE A 87 -1.15 6.45 -5.16
CA ILE A 87 -0.49 6.19 -6.45
C ILE A 87 0.93 6.75 -6.45
N PHE A 88 1.11 8.02 -6.04
CA PHE A 88 2.43 8.64 -5.97
C PHE A 88 3.38 7.86 -5.05
N ALA A 89 2.88 7.43 -3.89
CA ALA A 89 3.67 6.64 -2.96
C ALA A 89 4.03 5.27 -3.52
N TRP A 90 3.07 4.53 -4.08
CA TRP A 90 3.29 3.19 -4.65
C TRP A 90 4.22 3.22 -5.85
N ILE A 91 4.03 4.15 -6.81
CA ILE A 91 4.94 4.32 -7.95
C ILE A 91 6.34 4.66 -7.45
N GLY A 92 6.47 5.54 -6.45
CA GLY A 92 7.76 5.87 -5.87
C GLY A 92 8.46 4.66 -5.24
N ILE A 93 7.72 3.77 -4.57
CA ILE A 93 8.26 2.50 -4.06
C ILE A 93 8.74 1.64 -5.21
N VAL A 94 7.91 1.45 -6.25
CA VAL A 94 8.24 0.62 -7.42
C VAL A 94 9.53 1.09 -8.08
N LEU A 95 9.66 2.39 -8.33
CA LEU A 95 10.87 2.94 -8.96
C LEU A 95 12.14 2.71 -8.11
N ILE A 96 12.04 2.86 -6.79
CA ILE A 96 13.21 2.69 -5.92
C ILE A 96 13.57 1.21 -5.79
N VAL A 97 12.58 0.33 -5.58
CA VAL A 97 12.82 -1.11 -5.53
C VAL A 97 13.40 -1.58 -6.85
N GLY A 98 12.86 -1.13 -7.98
CA GLY A 98 13.41 -1.41 -9.31
C GLY A 98 14.89 -1.01 -9.43
N ASN A 99 15.26 0.20 -8.99
CA ASN A 99 16.66 0.64 -8.97
C ASN A 99 17.57 -0.20 -8.06
N MET A 100 17.02 -0.85 -7.04
CA MET A 100 17.76 -1.74 -6.15
C MET A 100 17.98 -3.14 -6.74
N VAL A 101 17.07 -3.64 -7.59
CA VAL A 101 17.03 -5.06 -7.96
C VAL A 101 17.17 -5.35 -9.47
N TYR A 102 16.99 -4.35 -10.33
CA TYR A 102 17.07 -4.50 -11.78
C TYR A 102 18.27 -3.72 -12.35
N PRO A 103 19.42 -4.39 -12.54
CA PRO A 103 20.49 -3.83 -13.36
C PRO A 103 20.04 -3.77 -14.83
N ILE A 104 20.33 -2.67 -15.53
CA ILE A 104 19.90 -2.45 -16.92
C ILE A 104 21.15 -2.33 -17.79
N ASN A 105 21.35 -3.22 -18.77
CA ASN A 105 22.39 -3.09 -19.80
C ASN A 105 23.80 -2.78 -19.25
N GLY A 106 24.20 -3.41 -18.13
CA GLY A 106 25.49 -3.16 -17.48
C GLY A 106 25.53 -1.97 -16.51
N ILE A 107 24.45 -1.16 -16.44
CA ILE A 107 24.22 -0.20 -15.36
C ILE A 107 23.93 -1.03 -14.09
N LYS A 108 24.84 -0.91 -13.13
CA LYS A 108 24.71 -1.57 -11.83
C LYS A 108 23.51 -0.98 -11.08
N ALA A 109 22.88 -1.82 -10.26
CA ALA A 109 21.92 -1.36 -9.27
C ALA A 109 22.55 -0.33 -8.31
N LEU A 110 21.71 0.33 -7.50
CA LEU A 110 22.11 1.30 -6.48
C LEU A 110 23.40 0.91 -5.74
N LYS A 111 24.30 1.89 -5.56
CA LYS A 111 25.55 1.68 -4.82
C LYS A 111 25.26 1.45 -3.33
N GLU A 112 26.16 0.76 -2.65
CA GLU A 112 26.05 0.49 -1.20
C GLU A 112 25.80 1.76 -0.38
N SER A 113 26.51 2.85 -0.71
CA SER A 113 26.37 4.16 -0.06
C SER A 113 24.99 4.82 -0.23
N GLU A 114 24.25 4.45 -1.28
CA GLU A 114 22.93 5.02 -1.61
C GLU A 114 21.79 4.14 -1.07
N LEU A 115 22.09 2.89 -0.70
CA LEU A 115 21.12 1.86 -0.42
C LEU A 115 20.33 2.12 0.88
N SER A 116 21.00 2.58 1.93
CA SER A 116 20.35 2.96 3.18
C SER A 116 19.31 4.07 2.97
N THR A 117 19.68 5.10 2.20
CA THR A 117 18.77 6.20 1.83
C THR A 117 17.60 5.71 0.99
N ALA A 118 17.84 4.83 0.02
CA ALA A 118 16.80 4.23 -0.81
C ALA A 118 15.80 3.39 0.02
N ILE A 119 16.31 2.57 0.95
CA ILE A 119 15.49 1.77 1.87
C ILE A 119 14.62 2.68 2.75
N LEU A 120 15.21 3.72 3.36
CA LEU A 120 14.46 4.68 4.16
C LEU A 120 13.34 5.35 3.34
N GLN A 121 13.65 5.70 2.10
CA GLN A 121 12.71 6.28 1.16
C GLN A 121 11.56 5.34 0.75
N VAL A 122 11.80 4.02 0.67
CA VAL A 122 10.74 3.02 0.45
C VAL A 122 9.79 3.01 1.64
N TYR A 123 10.31 2.91 2.86
CA TYR A 123 9.47 2.84 4.06
C TYR A 123 8.76 4.16 4.39
N ALA A 124 9.38 5.30 4.10
CA ALA A 124 8.73 6.61 4.19
C ALA A 124 7.55 6.73 3.23
N ARG A 125 7.68 6.19 2.00
CA ARG A 125 6.56 6.15 1.04
C ARG A 125 5.51 5.11 1.42
N LEU A 126 5.89 3.98 2.00
CA LEU A 126 4.94 3.00 2.51
C LEU A 126 4.04 3.64 3.59
N HIS A 127 4.65 4.37 4.53
CA HIS A 127 3.93 5.18 5.53
C HIS A 127 2.96 6.18 4.90
N LEU A 128 3.43 6.99 3.93
CA LEU A 128 2.56 7.93 3.22
C LEU A 128 1.38 7.22 2.53
N SER A 129 1.65 6.07 1.90
CA SER A 129 0.61 5.28 1.22
C SER A 129 -0.44 4.77 2.19
N ASP A 130 -0.03 4.35 3.39
CA ASP A 130 -0.95 3.83 4.40
C ASP A 130 -1.79 4.94 5.06
N LEU A 131 -1.20 6.14 5.28
CA LEU A 131 -1.95 7.31 5.72
C LEU A 131 -3.04 7.68 4.70
N ALA A 132 -2.65 7.78 3.43
CA ALA A 132 -3.56 8.08 2.34
C ALA A 132 -4.63 6.98 2.16
N LEU A 133 -4.24 5.70 2.30
CA LEU A 133 -5.16 4.57 2.24
C LEU A 133 -6.16 4.58 3.41
N GLY A 134 -5.75 5.03 4.60
CA GLY A 134 -6.64 5.21 5.73
C GLY A 134 -7.73 6.24 5.46
N ILE A 135 -7.36 7.40 4.90
CA ILE A 135 -8.31 8.46 4.50
C ILE A 135 -9.22 7.95 3.37
N LEU A 136 -8.66 7.23 2.39
CA LEU A 136 -9.40 6.61 1.30
C LEU A 136 -10.45 5.63 1.84
N THR A 137 -10.06 4.78 2.80
CA THR A 137 -10.93 3.79 3.44
C THR A 137 -12.08 4.45 4.18
N ILE A 138 -11.82 5.49 4.98
CA ILE A 138 -12.87 6.27 5.68
C ILE A 138 -13.84 6.89 4.67
N SER A 139 -13.31 7.43 3.59
CA SER A 139 -14.11 8.11 2.56
C SER A 139 -14.98 7.12 1.79
N LEU A 140 -14.44 5.94 1.43
CA LEU A 140 -15.20 4.86 0.81
C LEU A 140 -16.28 4.31 1.75
N ALA A 141 -15.97 4.17 3.05
CA ALA A 141 -16.93 3.67 4.03
C ALA A 141 -18.22 4.50 4.08
N SER A 142 -18.13 5.81 3.84
CA SER A 142 -19.28 6.72 3.80
C SER A 142 -20.27 6.47 2.66
N PHE A 143 -19.93 5.61 1.69
CA PHE A 143 -20.83 5.17 0.62
C PHE A 143 -21.61 3.90 0.99
N SER A 144 -21.26 3.21 2.07
CA SER A 144 -22.01 2.03 2.50
C SER A 144 -23.32 2.43 3.17
N GLN A 145 -24.43 1.83 2.74
CA GLN A 145 -25.72 1.96 3.42
C GLN A 145 -25.77 1.15 4.72
N ASN A 146 -24.87 0.18 4.89
CA ASN A 146 -24.81 -0.65 6.09
C ASN A 146 -23.98 0.04 7.17
N LEU A 147 -24.64 0.44 8.27
CA LEU A 147 -24.02 1.13 9.40
C LEU A 147 -22.80 0.38 9.97
N TYR A 148 -22.87 -0.95 10.06
CA TYR A 148 -21.77 -1.75 10.60
C TYR A 148 -20.54 -1.72 9.69
N ILE A 149 -20.75 -1.79 8.37
CA ILE A 149 -19.67 -1.71 7.38
C ILE A 149 -19.08 -0.30 7.35
N MET A 150 -19.91 0.74 7.44
CA MET A 150 -19.45 2.12 7.50
C MET A 150 -18.59 2.36 8.74
N VAL A 151 -19.07 2.00 9.93
CA VAL A 151 -18.33 2.19 11.19
C VAL A 151 -17.05 1.36 11.20
N ALA A 152 -17.09 0.10 10.75
CA ALA A 152 -15.90 -0.74 10.64
C ALA A 152 -14.85 -0.09 9.71
N GLY A 153 -15.26 0.45 8.56
CA GLY A 153 -14.37 1.13 7.63
C GLY A 153 -13.71 2.36 8.24
N CYS A 154 -14.47 3.16 8.99
CA CYS A 154 -13.93 4.30 9.72
C CYS A 154 -12.85 3.89 10.74
N VAL A 155 -13.14 2.87 11.56
CA VAL A 155 -12.19 2.34 12.55
C VAL A 155 -10.93 1.81 11.88
N ILE A 156 -11.09 1.04 10.80
CA ILE A 156 -9.97 0.44 10.06
C ILE A 156 -9.09 1.51 9.42
N GLY A 157 -9.68 2.55 8.84
CA GLY A 157 -8.91 3.66 8.28
C GLY A 157 -8.11 4.41 9.36
N ILE A 158 -8.69 4.61 10.55
CA ILE A 158 -7.96 5.17 11.71
C ILE A 158 -6.82 4.24 12.14
N MET A 159 -7.07 2.93 12.22
CA MET A 159 -6.03 1.95 12.56
C MET A 159 -4.89 1.98 11.53
N GLN A 160 -5.20 2.06 10.24
CA GLN A 160 -4.18 2.22 9.20
C GLN A 160 -3.34 3.46 9.43
N MET A 161 -3.93 4.60 9.80
CA MET A 161 -3.14 5.80 10.10
C MET A 161 -2.28 5.64 11.36
N MET A 162 -2.83 5.09 12.44
CA MET A 162 -2.15 4.97 13.74
C MET A 162 -1.01 3.96 13.78
N PHE A 163 -1.15 2.82 13.09
CA PHE A 163 -0.17 1.74 13.11
C PHE A 163 0.88 1.87 11.99
N THR A 164 1.03 3.05 11.43
CA THR A 164 2.07 3.34 10.45
C THR A 164 3.33 3.89 11.09
N TYR A 165 4.45 3.70 10.37
CA TYR A 165 5.80 4.04 10.80
C TYR A 165 5.90 5.43 11.43
N PHE A 166 6.02 5.50 12.76
CA PHE A 166 6.61 6.67 13.41
C PHE A 166 7.45 6.28 14.63
N GLY A 167 8.74 6.61 14.56
CA GLY A 167 9.69 6.69 15.69
C GLY A 167 10.07 5.39 16.41
N LYS A 168 9.46 4.25 16.05
CA LYS A 168 9.73 2.93 16.64
C LYS A 168 9.87 1.86 15.55
N PRO A 169 10.60 0.75 15.82
CA PRO A 169 10.60 -0.39 14.90
C PRO A 169 9.16 -0.81 14.61
N LEU A 170 8.89 -1.15 13.35
CA LEU A 170 7.57 -1.58 12.90
C LEU A 170 7.04 -2.65 13.86
N ASN A 171 5.91 -2.39 14.51
CA ASN A 171 5.15 -3.47 15.11
C ASN A 171 4.52 -4.27 13.96
N TYR A 172 5.31 -5.19 13.43
CA TYR A 172 4.95 -6.02 12.29
C TYR A 172 3.61 -6.72 12.48
N GLN A 173 3.34 -7.21 13.69
CA GLN A 173 2.08 -7.87 13.99
C GLN A 173 0.90 -6.91 13.87
N ALA A 174 1.01 -5.70 14.41
CA ALA A 174 -0.02 -4.68 14.29
C ALA A 174 -0.23 -4.26 12.83
N HIS A 175 0.85 -4.05 12.07
CA HIS A 175 0.77 -3.66 10.66
C HIS A 175 0.17 -4.77 9.78
N VAL A 176 0.54 -6.04 9.99
CA VAL A 176 -0.07 -7.16 9.28
C VAL A 176 -1.55 -7.28 9.64
N LEU A 177 -1.92 -7.09 10.91
CA LEU A 177 -3.31 -7.09 11.34
C LEU A 177 -4.11 -6.00 10.62
N THR A 178 -3.60 -4.76 10.53
CA THR A 178 -4.32 -3.68 9.82
C THR A 178 -4.50 -3.98 8.34
N ILE A 179 -3.51 -4.61 7.68
CA ILE A 179 -3.64 -5.05 6.29
C ILE A 179 -4.74 -6.11 6.14
N ILE A 180 -4.73 -7.14 6.99
CA ILE A 180 -5.70 -8.25 6.93
C ILE A 180 -7.12 -7.73 7.16
N VAL A 181 -7.32 -6.95 8.22
CA VAL A 181 -8.63 -6.40 8.59
C VAL A 181 -9.13 -5.46 7.48
N TRP A 182 -8.25 -4.66 6.88
CA TRP A 182 -8.60 -3.85 5.71
C TRP A 182 -9.00 -4.68 4.50
N GLY A 183 -8.29 -5.75 4.19
CA GLY A 183 -8.64 -6.66 3.09
C GLY A 183 -10.02 -7.32 3.29
N ILE A 184 -10.31 -7.77 4.51
CA ILE A 184 -11.63 -8.33 4.88
C ILE A 184 -12.71 -7.26 4.72
N TRP A 185 -12.45 -6.04 5.19
CA TRP A 185 -13.42 -4.96 5.07
C TRP A 185 -13.69 -4.57 3.61
N MET A 186 -12.67 -4.46 2.77
CA MET A 186 -12.83 -4.19 1.33
C MET A 186 -13.70 -5.26 0.64
N PHE A 187 -13.57 -6.52 1.06
CA PHE A 187 -14.42 -7.61 0.57
C PHE A 187 -15.88 -7.41 1.02
N LEU A 188 -16.11 -7.16 2.31
CA LEU A 188 -17.46 -6.94 2.84
C LEU A 188 -18.12 -5.67 2.26
N PHE A 189 -17.36 -4.59 2.11
CA PHE A 189 -17.80 -3.34 1.50
C PHE A 189 -18.41 -3.60 0.13
N GLN A 190 -17.69 -4.29 -0.76
CA GLN A 190 -18.16 -4.65 -2.11
C GLN A 190 -19.38 -5.56 -2.18
N LEU A 191 -19.68 -6.30 -1.11
CA LEU A 191 -20.90 -7.10 -1.04
C LEU A 191 -22.13 -6.27 -0.67
N THR A 192 -21.90 -5.08 -0.09
CA THR A 192 -22.96 -4.23 0.51
C THR A 192 -23.17 -2.89 -0.20
N THR A 193 -22.31 -2.55 -1.16
CA THR A 193 -22.41 -1.39 -2.07
C THR A 193 -22.40 -1.86 -3.51
#